data_AF-A0A5M6IEV4-F1
#
_entry.id   AF-A0A5M6IEV4-F1
#
_cell.length_a   1.000
_cell.length_b   1.000
_cell.length_c   1.000
_cell.angle_alpha   90.00
_cell.angle_beta   90.00
_cell.angle_gamma   90.00
#
_symmetry.space_group_name_H-M   'P 1'
#
loop_
_entity.id
_entity.type
_entity.pdbx_description
1 polymer ?
#
loop_
_entity_poly.entity_id
_entity_poly.type
_entity_poly.pdbx_seq_one_letter_code
_entity_poly.pdbx_strand_id
1 'polypeptide(L)'
;MSDLAAIEVTGGIAGLLGSIVLAVPALLDLRHRALWDRLDRLRAVQGTTEADVDAVRAMLLDDLLGGYRLHARCTLGGGILLAVAFLCVTAAGLGRLTA
;
A
#
# COMPACT_ATOMS: atom_id res chain seq x y z
N MET A 1 -8.48 -21.23 -28.06
CA MET A 1 -7.82 -19.90 -28.26
C MET A 1 -8.46 -18.80 -27.42
N SER A 2 -9.79 -18.73 -27.30
CA SER A 2 -10.52 -17.73 -26.50
C SER A 2 -10.20 -17.77 -25.00
N ASP A 3 -10.05 -18.96 -24.40
CA ASP A 3 -9.86 -19.09 -22.95
C ASP A 3 -8.48 -18.65 -22.49
N LEU A 4 -7.46 -18.84 -23.32
CA LEU A 4 -6.08 -18.45 -23.03
C LEU A 4 -5.93 -16.93 -22.97
N ALA A 5 -6.56 -16.22 -23.91
CA ALA A 5 -6.59 -14.77 -23.93
C ALA A 5 -7.33 -14.20 -22.72
N ALA A 6 -8.42 -14.83 -22.27
CA ALA A 6 -9.15 -14.42 -21.07
C ALA A 6 -8.30 -14.57 -19.79
N ILE A 7 -7.52 -15.66 -19.67
CA ILE A 7 -6.61 -15.89 -18.52
C ILE A 7 -5.50 -14.83 -18.49
N GLU A 8 -4.96 -14.46 -19.64
CA GLU A 8 -3.91 -13.44 -19.75
C GLU A 8 -4.41 -12.04 -19.39
N VAL A 9 -5.58 -11.65 -19.92
CA VAL A 9 -6.19 -10.36 -19.59
C VAL A 9 -6.52 -10.28 -18.11
N THR A 10 -7.08 -11.35 -17.54
CA THR A 10 -7.42 -11.40 -16.10
C THR A 10 -6.16 -11.34 -15.23
N GLY A 11 -5.11 -12.08 -15.58
CA GLY A 11 -3.82 -12.02 -14.89
C GLY A 11 -3.16 -10.64 -14.98
N GLY A 12 -3.22 -9.99 -16.14
CA GLY A 12 -2.71 -8.63 -16.33
C GLY A 12 -3.43 -7.58 -15.47
N ILE A 13 -4.77 -7.63 -15.45
CA ILE A 13 -5.59 -6.71 -14.62
C ILE A 13 -5.29 -6.94 -13.13
N ALA A 14 -5.22 -8.20 -12.68
CA ALA A 14 -4.89 -8.53 -11.30
C ALA A 14 -3.48 -8.04 -10.91
N GLY A 15 -2.50 -8.16 -11.80
CA GLY A 15 -1.15 -7.66 -11.58
C GLY A 15 -1.09 -6.14 -11.45
N LEU A 16 -1.83 -5.42 -12.31
CA LEU A 16 -1.88 -3.97 -12.30
C LEU A 16 -2.57 -3.44 -11.04
N LEU A 17 -3.70 -4.03 -10.65
CA LEU A 17 -4.39 -3.71 -9.39
C LEU A 17 -3.53 -4.05 -8.17
N GLY A 18 -2.83 -5.18 -8.17
CA GLY A 18 -1.93 -5.58 -7.08
C GLY A 18 -0.78 -4.58 -6.89
N SER A 19 -0.19 -4.12 -7.99
CA SER A 19 0.87 -3.10 -7.98
C SER A 19 0.39 -1.76 -7.44
N ILE A 20 -0.80 -1.29 -7.84
CA ILE A 20 -1.40 -0.05 -7.33
C ILE A 20 -1.67 -0.16 -5.83
N VAL A 21 -2.25 -1.27 -5.38
CA VAL A 21 -2.56 -1.49 -3.95
C VAL A 21 -1.28 -1.53 -3.11
N LEU A 22 -0.19 -2.10 -3.64
CA LEU A 22 1.13 -2.11 -2.97
C LEU A 22 1.82 -0.73 -2.94
N ALA A 23 1.44 0.21 -3.82
CA ALA A 23 1.95 1.58 -3.77
C ALA A 23 1.36 2.39 -2.60
N VAL A 24 0.19 2.02 -2.09
CA VAL A 24 -0.47 2.70 -0.96
C VAL A 24 0.39 2.70 0.32
N PRO A 25 0.99 1.58 0.76
CA PRO A 25 2.03 1.54 1.79
C PRO A 25 3.11 2.61 1.66
N ALA A 26 3.69 2.78 0.47
CA ALA A 26 4.77 3.73 0.22
C ALA A 26 4.29 5.18 0.31
N LEU A 27 3.09 5.48 -0.17
CA LEU A 27 2.45 6.79 -0.04
C LEU A 27 2.15 7.15 1.43
N LEU A 28 1.71 6.18 2.24
CA LEU A 28 1.47 6.37 3.67
C LEU A 28 2.76 6.66 4.44
N ASP A 29 3.87 6.01 4.08
CA ASP A 29 5.18 6.22 4.71
C ASP A 29 5.72 7.63 4.41
N LEU A 30 5.56 8.11 3.17
CA LEU A 30 5.93 9.48 2.79
C LEU A 30 5.08 10.54 3.51
N ARG A 31 3.77 10.33 3.65
CA ARG A 31 2.90 11.24 4.41
C ARG A 31 3.30 11.29 5.88
N HIS A 32 3.67 10.16 6.48
CA HIS A 32 4.14 10.11 7.86
C HIS A 32 5.39 10.96 8.06
N ARG A 33 6.41 10.81 7.21
CA ARG A 33 7.64 11.62 7.29
C ARG A 33 7.35 13.11 7.18
N ALA A 34 6.52 13.51 6.21
CA ALA A 34 6.15 14.91 6.03
C ALA A 34 5.36 15.50 7.22
N LEU A 35 4.61 14.67 7.93
CA LEU A 35 3.88 15.04 9.15
C LEU A 35 4.83 15.24 10.34
N TRP A 36 5.78 14.33 10.55
CA TRP A 36 6.81 14.48 11.58
C TRP A 36 7.67 15.73 11.37
N ASP A 37 8.07 16.01 10.12
CA ASP A 37 8.79 17.24 9.77
C ASP A 37 7.99 18.53 10.04
N ARG A 38 6.65 18.47 10.02
CA ARG A 38 5.79 19.60 10.39
C ARG A 38 5.68 19.75 11.90
N LEU A 39 5.66 18.65 12.63
CA LEU A 39 5.61 18.64 14.09
C LEU A 39 6.89 19.21 14.71
N ASP A 40 8.06 18.83 14.17
CA ASP A 40 9.35 19.40 14.58
C ASP A 40 9.42 20.91 14.30
N ARG A 41 8.85 21.37 13.18
CA ARG A 41 8.75 22.80 12.87
C ARG A 41 7.83 23.55 13.82
N LEU A 42 6.70 22.96 14.23
CA LEU A 42 5.80 23.56 15.22
C LEU A 42 6.46 23.69 16.59
N ARG A 43 7.25 22.68 17.00
CA ARG A 43 8.03 22.73 18.23
C ARG A 43 9.06 23.88 18.24
N ALA A 44 9.56 24.27 17.07
CA ALA A 44 10.50 25.38 16.92
C ALA A 44 9.83 26.77 16.93
N VAL A 45 8.48 26.87 16.90
CA VAL A 45 7.77 28.16 16.95
C VAL A 45 7.61 28.62 18.40
N GLN A 46 8.09 29.83 18.70
CA GLN A 46 7.90 30.48 20.01
C GLN A 46 6.40 30.74 20.27
N GLY A 47 5.90 30.26 21.41
CA GLY A 47 4.52 30.44 21.86
C GLY A 47 3.69 29.16 21.90
N THR A 48 4.23 28.03 21.42
CA THR A 48 3.55 26.74 21.48
C THR A 48 3.76 26.07 22.84
N THR A 49 2.68 25.70 23.52
CA THR A 49 2.73 25.01 24.79
C THR A 49 3.13 23.54 24.58
N GLU A 50 4.01 22.98 25.40
CA GLU A 50 4.39 21.55 25.30
C GLU A 50 3.15 20.62 25.36
N ALA A 51 2.10 21.03 26.08
CA ALA A 51 0.82 20.31 26.14
C ALA A 51 0.08 20.23 24.78
N ASP A 52 0.18 21.26 23.94
CA ASP A 52 -0.42 21.26 22.60
C ASP A 52 0.37 20.33 21.66
N VAL A 53 1.69 20.32 21.79
CA VAL A 53 2.57 19.41 21.03
C VAL A 53 2.30 17.96 21.41
N ASP A 54 2.12 17.65 22.70
CA ASP A 54 1.79 16.30 23.17
C ASP A 54 0.40 15.84 22.73
N ALA A 55 -0.60 16.74 22.71
CA ALA A 55 -1.94 16.42 22.20
C ALA A 55 -1.91 16.07 20.71
N VAL A 56 -1.18 16.85 19.90
CA VAL A 56 -1.02 16.57 18.46
C VAL A 56 -0.23 15.27 18.24
N ARG A 57 0.80 15.01 19.05
CA ARG A 57 1.57 13.77 19.01
C ARG A 57 0.72 12.55 19.35
N ALA A 58 -0.16 12.65 20.35
CA ALA A 58 -1.08 11.59 20.73
C ALA A 58 -2.10 11.28 19.61
N MET A 59 -2.68 12.30 18.98
CA MET A 59 -3.54 12.09 17.80
C MET A 59 -2.77 11.42 16.66
N LEU A 60 -1.53 11.83 16.41
CA LEU A 60 -0.68 11.21 15.39
C LEU A 60 -0.37 9.74 15.67
N LEU A 61 -0.14 9.38 16.94
CA LEU A 61 0.10 8.00 17.36
C LEU A 61 -1.13 7.11 17.15
N ASP A 62 -2.33 7.65 17.37
CA ASP A 62 -3.58 6.92 17.15
C ASP A 62 -3.86 6.74 15.64
N ASP A 63 -3.62 7.79 14.84
CA ASP A 63 -3.69 7.72 13.37
C ASP A 63 -2.63 6.77 12.78
N LEU A 64 -1.44 6.70 13.39
CA LEU A 64 -0.39 5.75 13.07
C LEU A 64 -0.83 4.30 13.29
N LEU A 65 -1.47 4.00 14.42
CA LEU A 65 -1.98 2.67 14.75
C LEU A 65 -3.10 2.26 13.78
N GLY A 66 -3.97 3.19 13.40
CA GLY A 66 -4.96 3.00 12.34
C GLY A 66 -4.33 2.76 10.96
N GLY A 67 -3.31 3.56 10.62
CA GLY A 67 -2.55 3.46 9.38
C GLY A 67 -1.78 2.14 9.25
N TYR A 68 -1.25 1.60 10.34
CA TYR A 68 -0.51 0.33 10.35
C TYR A 68 -1.41 -0.86 10.00
N ARG A 69 -2.66 -0.86 10.47
CA ARG A 69 -3.66 -1.86 10.08
C ARG A 69 -4.03 -1.77 8.60
N LEU A 70 -4.15 -0.56 8.07
CA LEU A 70 -4.41 -0.34 6.66
C LEU A 70 -3.21 -0.78 5.81
N HIS A 71 -1.99 -0.45 6.23
CA HIS A 71 -0.74 -0.88 5.60
C HIS A 71 -0.66 -2.41 5.54
N ALA A 72 -0.88 -3.10 6.66
CA ALA A 72 -0.89 -4.57 6.69
C ALA A 72 -1.94 -5.16 5.74
N ARG A 73 -3.16 -4.62 5.70
CA ARG A 73 -4.23 -5.09 4.80
C ARG A 73 -3.90 -4.84 3.33
N CYS A 74 -3.35 -3.68 2.99
CA CYS A 74 -2.95 -3.35 1.63
C CYS A 74 -1.78 -4.22 1.16
N THR A 75 -0.77 -4.44 2.00
CA THR A 75 0.37 -5.29 1.65
C THR A 75 -0.04 -6.75 1.47
N LEU A 76 -0.88 -7.27 2.36
CA LEU A 76 -1.35 -8.65 2.30
C LEU A 76 -2.34 -8.85 1.14
N GLY A 77 -3.28 -7.93 0.94
CA GLY A 77 -4.23 -7.95 -0.17
C GLY A 77 -3.56 -7.75 -1.54
N GLY A 78 -2.63 -6.79 -1.64
CA GLY A 78 -1.85 -6.54 -2.84
C GLY A 78 -0.92 -7.72 -3.18
N GLY A 79 -0.30 -8.33 -2.18
CA GLY A 79 0.51 -9.55 -2.33
C GLY A 79 -0.31 -10.74 -2.84
N ILE A 80 -1.52 -10.95 -2.31
CA ILE A 80 -2.44 -11.99 -2.81
C ILE A 80 -2.82 -11.72 -4.27
N LEU A 81 -3.17 -10.48 -4.61
CA LEU A 81 -3.51 -10.12 -6.00
C LEU A 81 -2.35 -10.40 -6.96
N LEU A 82 -1.12 -10.07 -6.54
CA LEU A 82 0.08 -10.33 -7.33
C LEU A 82 0.35 -11.83 -7.49
N ALA A 83 0.15 -12.62 -6.45
CA ALA A 83 0.28 -14.07 -6.50
C ALA A 83 -0.73 -14.69 -7.47
N VAL A 84 -2.00 -14.24 -7.44
CA VAL A 84 -3.04 -14.66 -8.40
C VAL A 84 -2.65 -14.29 -9.83
N ALA A 85 -2.15 -13.07 -10.05
CA ALA A 85 -1.67 -12.64 -11.35
C ALA A 85 -0.54 -13.55 -11.88
N PHE A 86 0.42 -13.89 -11.02
CA PHE A 86 1.54 -14.77 -11.36
C PHE A 86 1.07 -16.19 -11.70
N LEU A 87 0.09 -16.72 -10.97
CA LEU A 87 -0.52 -18.01 -11.25
C LEU A 87 -1.26 -18.02 -12.59
N CYS A 88 -2.01 -16.96 -12.92
CA CYS A 88 -2.67 -16.83 -14.22
C CYS A 88 -1.66 -16.81 -15.38
N VAL A 89 -0.57 -16.03 -15.27
CA VAL A 89 0.48 -15.97 -16.29
C VAL A 89 1.19 -17.33 -16.42
N THR A 90 1.46 -18.00 -15.31
CA THR A 90 2.09 -19.33 -15.30
C THR A 90 1.19 -20.39 -15.93
N ALA A 91 -0.10 -20.39 -15.62
CA ALA A 91 -1.09 -21.30 -16.21
C ALA A 91 -1.26 -21.07 -17.71
N ALA A 92 -1.32 -19.81 -18.16
CA ALA A 92 -1.34 -19.48 -19.58
C ALA A 92 -0.06 -19.92 -20.29
N GLY A 93 1.12 -19.68 -19.69
CA GLY A 93 2.40 -20.12 -20.22
C GLY A 93 2.52 -21.64 -20.34
N LEU A 94 2.06 -22.37 -19.31
CA LEU A 94 2.03 -23.83 -19.34
C LEU A 94 1.07 -24.35 -20.42
N GLY A 95 -0.10 -23.74 -20.56
CA GLY A 95 -1.06 -24.06 -21.61
C GLY A 95 -0.52 -23.83 -23.02
N ARG A 96 0.43 -22.90 -23.23
CA ARG A 96 1.13 -22.73 -24.51
C ARG A 96 2.23 -23.77 -24.75
N LEU A 97 2.80 -24.35 -23.69
CA LEU A 97 3.86 -25.36 -23.77
C LEU A 97 3.30 -26.78 -23.94
N THR A 98 2.06 -27.02 -23.48
CA THR A 98 1.40 -28.32 -23.55
C THR A 98 0.33 -28.43 -24.65
N ALA A 99 0.02 -27.33 -25.35
CA ALA A 99 -0.83 -27.31 -26.54
C ALA A 99 0.01 -27.42 -27.82
#